data_AF-A0A7K0Q4M7-F1
#
_entry.id   AF-A0A7K0Q4M7-F1
#
_cell.length_a   1.000
_cell.length_b   1.000
_cell.length_c   1.000
_cell.angle_alpha   90.00
_cell.angle_beta   90.00
_cell.angle_gamma   90.00
#
_symmetry.space_group_name_H-M   'P 1'
#
loop_
_entity.id
_entity.type
_entity.pdbx_description
1 polymer ?
#
loop_
_entity_poly.entity_id
_entity_poly.type
_entity_poly.pdbx_seq_one_letter_code
_entity_poly.pdbx_strand_id
1 'polypeptide(L)'
;MKQRDPQVRWPLYEFDPQQMYVNVGFWSSVAMPVGIDKNSGFFNRKIEQEVTRLEGRKSLYSTAFYDRETFWSIYGGSEYQALKNRYDPQGRLLGLYEKVVEQR
;
A
#
# COMPACT_ATOMS: atom_id res chain seq x y z
N MET A 1 12.28 7.72 9.78
CA MET A 1 11.16 8.68 9.78
C MET A 1 10.39 8.51 11.08
N LYS A 2 10.16 9.64 11.77
CA LYS A 2 9.26 9.74 12.93
C LYS A 2 8.19 10.74 12.56
N GLN A 3 6.95 10.50 12.96
CA GLN A 3 5.89 11.47 12.71
C GLN A 3 6.23 12.80 13.40
N ARG A 4 6.08 13.92 12.68
CA ARG A 4 6.48 15.24 13.18
C ARG A 4 5.60 15.70 14.35
N ASP A 5 4.30 15.57 14.19
CA ASP A 5 3.31 15.88 15.23
C ASP A 5 2.64 14.57 15.67
N PRO A 6 2.90 14.07 16.89
CA PRO A 6 2.34 12.80 17.35
C PRO A 6 0.82 12.84 17.60
N GLN A 7 0.19 14.02 17.63
CA GLN A 7 -1.24 14.16 17.86
C GLN A 7 -2.08 14.10 16.57
N VAL A 8 -1.44 14.24 15.41
CA VAL A 8 -2.14 14.23 14.11
C VAL A 8 -2.28 12.81 13.59
N ARG A 9 -3.49 12.40 13.23
CA ARG A 9 -3.75 11.12 12.56
C ARG A 9 -3.81 11.31 11.04
N TRP A 10 -3.12 10.44 10.29
CA TRP A 10 -3.17 10.38 8.83
C TRP A 10 -3.93 9.12 8.38
N PRO A 11 -5.27 9.16 8.25
CA PRO A 11 -6.09 7.94 8.16
C PRO A 11 -5.85 7.08 6.93
N LEU A 12 -5.26 7.63 5.85
CA LEU A 12 -4.93 6.88 4.64
C LEU A 12 -3.51 6.27 4.65
N TYR A 13 -2.69 6.64 5.63
CA TYR A 13 -1.29 6.22 5.71
C TYR A 13 -0.78 6.35 7.16
N GLU A 14 -1.41 5.56 8.05
CA GLU A 14 -1.22 5.68 9.49
C GLU A 14 0.04 4.92 9.97
N PHE A 15 0.76 5.56 10.90
CA PHE A 15 1.94 5.05 11.59
C PHE A 15 1.82 5.29 13.10
N ASP A 16 2.47 4.44 13.90
CA ASP A 16 2.61 4.70 15.34
C ASP A 16 3.60 5.86 15.57
N PRO A 17 3.19 6.99 16.17
CA PRO A 17 4.09 8.13 16.41
C PRO A 17 5.22 7.84 17.42
N GLN A 18 5.11 6.76 18.19
CA GLN A 18 6.14 6.32 19.15
C GLN A 18 7.22 5.46 18.48
N GLN A 19 6.92 4.88 17.31
CA GLN A 19 7.81 4.00 16.59
C GLN A 19 8.68 4.74 15.56
N MET A 20 9.92 4.28 15.39
CA MET A 20 10.78 4.76 14.30
C MET A 20 10.61 3.83 13.09
N TYR A 21 10.30 4.41 11.94
CA TYR A 21 10.22 3.70 10.66
C TYR A 21 11.43 4.02 9.79
N VAL A 22 11.83 3.09 8.92
CA VAL A 22 12.86 3.34 7.89
C VAL A 22 12.22 3.16 6.53
N ASN A 23 12.54 4.07 5.60
CA ASN A 23 12.13 3.90 4.20
C ASN A 23 13.25 3.17 3.45
N VAL A 24 12.88 2.07 2.78
CA VAL A 24 13.82 1.23 2.04
C VAL A 24 13.33 1.11 0.59
N GLY A 25 14.23 1.35 -0.35
CA GLY A 25 14.00 1.17 -1.77
C GLY A 25 14.82 0.01 -2.32
N PHE A 26 14.21 -0.79 -3.18
CA PHE A 26 14.91 -1.83 -3.93
C PHE A 26 15.30 -1.28 -5.31
N TRP A 27 16.56 -1.47 -5.68
CA TRP A 27 17.11 -1.06 -6.97
C TRP A 27 17.58 -2.29 -7.73
N SER A 28 17.50 -2.24 -9.06
CA SER A 28 17.83 -3.35 -9.97
C SER A 28 16.82 -4.50 -9.99
N SER A 29 17.07 -5.46 -10.88
CA SER A 29 16.30 -6.69 -11.02
C SER A 29 17.10 -7.90 -10.53
N VAL A 30 16.38 -8.91 -10.05
CA VAL A 30 16.93 -10.22 -9.72
C VAL A 30 16.30 -11.26 -10.64
N ALA A 31 17.02 -12.35 -10.90
CA ALA A 31 16.49 -13.44 -11.71
C ALA A 31 15.27 -14.07 -11.03
N MET A 32 14.22 -14.31 -11.81
CA MET A 32 13.05 -15.05 -11.34
C MET A 32 13.41 -16.53 -11.12
N PRO A 33 12.92 -17.17 -10.04
CA PRO A 33 13.08 -18.61 -9.88
C PRO A 33 12.50 -19.38 -11.06
N VAL A 34 13.14 -20.50 -11.42
CA VAL A 34 12.69 -21.36 -12.53
C VAL A 34 11.25 -21.84 -12.27
N GLY A 35 10.40 -21.77 -13.30
CA GLY A 35 9.01 -22.23 -13.24
C GLY A 35 8.03 -21.23 -12.64
N ILE A 36 8.48 -20.06 -12.17
CA ILE A 36 7.60 -19.01 -11.67
C ILE A 36 7.24 -18.02 -12.78
N ASP A 37 5.93 -17.74 -12.91
CA ASP A 37 5.44 -16.70 -13.82
C ASP A 37 5.98 -15.32 -13.42
N LYS A 38 6.54 -14.61 -14.41
CA LYS A 38 7.10 -13.26 -14.26
C LYS A 38 6.03 -12.23 -13.83
N ASN A 39 4.77 -12.47 -14.19
CA ASN A 39 3.66 -11.56 -13.86
C ASN A 39 3.00 -11.87 -12.50
N SER A 40 3.42 -12.95 -11.83
CA SER A 40 2.85 -13.35 -10.53
C SER A 40 3.05 -12.35 -9.39
N GLY A 41 3.99 -11.41 -9.55
CA GLY A 41 4.39 -10.49 -8.50
C GLY A 41 5.19 -11.15 -7.38
N PHE A 42 5.81 -12.32 -7.61
CA PHE A 42 6.48 -13.16 -6.60
C PHE A 42 7.27 -12.38 -5.54
N PHE A 43 8.21 -11.53 -5.96
CA PHE A 43 9.02 -10.74 -5.02
C PHE A 43 8.22 -9.62 -4.35
N ASN A 44 7.31 -8.96 -5.06
CA ASN A 44 6.43 -7.95 -4.47
C ASN A 44 5.57 -8.55 -3.36
N ARG A 45 4.98 -9.74 -3.57
CA ARG A 45 4.18 -10.43 -2.56
C ARG A 45 5.00 -10.76 -1.32
N LYS A 46 6.24 -11.23 -1.48
CA LYS A 46 7.16 -11.49 -0.36
C LYS A 46 7.51 -10.22 0.41
N ILE A 47 7.81 -9.14 -0.30
CA ILE A 47 8.10 -7.83 0.31
C ILE A 47 6.86 -7.31 1.04
N GLU A 48 5.69 -7.38 0.42
CA GLU A 48 4.41 -6.94 1.00
C GLU A 48 4.04 -7.71 2.27
N GLN A 49 4.24 -9.03 2.26
CA GLN A 49 4.06 -9.88 3.45
C GLN A 49 4.98 -9.43 4.59
N GLU A 50 6.25 -9.19 4.30
CA GLU A 50 7.22 -8.76 5.32
C GLU A 50 6.94 -7.34 5.82
N VAL A 51 6.59 -6.42 4.93
CA VAL A 51 6.19 -5.06 5.28
C VAL A 51 4.95 -5.07 6.17
N THR A 52 3.93 -5.87 5.83
CA THR A 52 2.72 -6.01 6.66
C THR A 52 3.03 -6.65 8.01
N ARG A 53 3.89 -7.68 8.05
CA ARG A 53 4.34 -8.34 9.30
C ARG A 53 5.04 -7.37 10.25
N LEU A 54 5.77 -6.39 9.71
CA LEU A 54 6.47 -5.35 10.46
C LEU A 54 5.57 -4.13 10.76
N GLU A 55 4.26 -4.22 10.50
CA GLU A 55 3.30 -3.11 10.61
C GLU A 55 3.74 -1.86 9.81
N GLY A 56 4.49 -2.09 8.74
CA GLY A 56 4.94 -1.08 7.81
C GLY A 56 3.90 -0.76 6.75
N ARG A 57 4.31 0.08 5.80
CA ARG A 57 3.47 0.52 4.68
C ARG A 57 4.27 0.48 3.38
N LYS A 58 3.70 -0.16 2.35
CA LYS A 58 4.22 -0.05 0.99
C LYS A 58 3.71 1.26 0.38
N SER A 59 4.58 2.00 -0.30
CA SER A 59 4.15 3.19 -1.03
C SER A 59 3.39 2.79 -2.30
N LEU A 60 2.21 3.38 -2.51
CA LEU A 60 1.28 3.05 -3.59
C LEU A 60 1.60 3.72 -4.94
N TYR A 61 2.88 3.79 -5.31
CA TYR A 61 3.32 4.28 -6.63
C TYR A 61 3.57 3.15 -7.64
N SER A 62 3.60 1.91 -7.18
CA SER A 62 3.83 0.69 -7.97
C SER A 62 2.69 -0.31 -7.76
N THR A 63 2.65 -1.35 -8.60
CA THR A 63 1.69 -2.44 -8.44
C THR A 63 1.75 -3.04 -7.05
N ALA A 64 0.57 -3.25 -6.44
CA ALA A 64 0.41 -3.96 -5.19
C ALA A 64 -0.34 -5.28 -5.41
N PHE A 65 -0.07 -6.28 -4.57
CA PHE A 65 -0.63 -7.63 -4.73
C PHE A 65 -1.46 -8.10 -3.52
N TYR A 66 -1.85 -7.17 -2.65
CA TYR A 66 -2.78 -7.39 -1.55
C TYR A 66 -4.16 -7.81 -2.07
N ASP A 67 -4.84 -8.68 -1.34
CA ASP A 67 -6.28 -8.85 -1.49
C ASP A 67 -7.02 -7.58 -1.01
N ARG A 68 -8.29 -7.47 -1.38
CA ARG A 68 -9.10 -6.27 -1.12
C ARG A 68 -9.29 -6.00 0.37
N GLU A 69 -9.45 -7.03 1.19
CA GLU A 69 -9.65 -6.87 2.64
C GLU A 69 -8.37 -6.36 3.30
N THR A 70 -7.24 -7.02 3.04
CA THR A 70 -5.92 -6.61 3.54
C THR A 70 -5.55 -5.21 3.05
N PHE A 71 -5.87 -4.86 1.81
CA PHE A 71 -5.59 -3.52 1.29
C PHE A 71 -6.33 -2.44 2.07
N TRP A 72 -7.64 -2.62 2.28
CA TRP A 72 -8.45 -1.60 2.95
C TRP A 72 -8.22 -1.52 4.47
N SER A 73 -7.72 -2.59 5.10
CA SER A 73 -7.27 -2.51 6.50
C SER A 73 -5.99 -1.67 6.67
N ILE A 74 -5.20 -1.50 5.60
CA ILE A 74 -3.93 -0.75 5.62
C ILE A 74 -4.12 0.69 5.11
N TYR A 75 -4.93 0.89 4.06
CA TYR A 75 -5.02 2.16 3.32
C TYR A 75 -6.35 2.89 3.57
N GLY A 76 -6.77 2.94 4.84
CA GLY A 76 -7.82 3.83 5.34
C GLY A 76 -9.26 3.44 5.02
N GLY A 77 -9.52 2.23 4.54
CA GLY A 77 -10.85 1.62 4.37
C GLY A 77 -12.03 2.56 4.19
N SER A 78 -12.87 2.68 5.22
CA SER A 78 -14.11 3.47 5.16
C SER A 78 -13.85 4.98 5.15
N GLU A 79 -12.79 5.46 5.80
CA GLU A 79 -12.35 6.85 5.71
C GLU A 79 -11.98 7.23 4.27
N TYR A 80 -11.28 6.36 3.54
CA TYR A 80 -11.01 6.56 2.12
C TYR A 80 -12.32 6.66 1.31
N GLN A 81 -13.24 5.73 1.53
CA GLN A 81 -14.51 5.69 0.79
C GLN A 81 -15.33 6.97 1.03
N ALA A 82 -15.38 7.46 2.26
CA ALA A 82 -16.05 8.71 2.60
C ALA A 82 -15.44 9.91 1.86
N LEU A 83 -14.10 9.99 1.80
CA LEU A 83 -13.39 11.03 1.05
C LEU A 83 -13.67 10.91 -0.46
N LYS A 84 -13.62 9.70 -1.03
CA LYS A 84 -13.90 9.46 -2.44
C LYS A 84 -15.31 9.90 -2.82
N ASN A 85 -16.30 9.55 -2.00
CA ASN A 85 -17.70 9.95 -2.23
C ASN A 85 -17.88 11.47 -2.12
N ARG A 86 -17.18 12.13 -1.19
CA ARG A 86 -17.27 13.59 -1.00
C ARG A 86 -16.64 14.37 -2.15
N TYR A 87 -15.46 13.94 -2.61
CA TYR A 87 -14.63 14.73 -3.52
C TYR A 87 -14.67 14.25 -4.98
N ASP A 88 -15.13 13.02 -5.23
CA ASP A 88 -15.37 12.51 -6.58
C ASP A 88 -16.65 11.65 -6.60
N PRO A 89 -17.83 12.26 -6.32
CA PRO A 89 -19.12 11.56 -6.24
C PRO A 89 -19.53 10.91 -7.57
N GLN A 90 -19.01 11.39 -8.69
CA GLN A 90 -19.29 10.85 -10.02
C GLN A 90 -18.30 9.75 -10.44
N GLY A 91 -17.32 9.42 -9.60
CA GLY A 91 -16.37 8.34 -9.87
C GLY A 91 -15.49 8.58 -11.08
N ARG A 92 -15.14 9.85 -11.39
CA ARG A 92 -14.33 10.21 -12.55
C ARG A 92 -12.90 9.70 -12.45
N LEU A 93 -12.38 9.61 -11.23
CA LEU A 93 -11.06 9.07 -10.92
C LEU A 93 -11.21 7.64 -10.39
N LEU A 94 -10.25 6.81 -10.76
CA LEU A 94 -10.12 5.45 -10.24
C LEU A 94 -9.91 5.46 -8.72
N GLY A 95 -10.39 4.41 -8.07
CA GLY A 95 -10.10 4.17 -6.67
C GLY A 95 -8.65 3.73 -6.46
N LEU A 96 -8.15 3.80 -5.23
CA LEU A 96 -6.77 3.40 -4.91
C LEU A 96 -6.50 1.94 -5.26
N TYR A 97 -7.41 1.05 -4.86
CA TYR A 97 -7.28 -0.40 -5.12
C TYR A 97 -7.33 -0.70 -6.62
N GLU A 98 -8.27 -0.09 -7.33
CA GLU A 98 -8.44 -0.25 -8.78
C GLU A 98 -7.18 0.20 -9.52
N LYS A 99 -6.59 1.32 -9.10
CA LYS A 99 -5.36 1.87 -9.69
C LYS A 99 -4.15 0.96 -9.48
N VAL A 100 -3.93 0.45 -8.27
CA VAL A 100 -2.63 -0.17 -7.91
C VAL A 100 -2.65 -1.70 -7.86
N VAL A 101 -3.83 -2.31 -7.66
CA VAL A 101 -3.98 -3.78 -7.64
C VAL A 101 -4.60 -4.25 -8.94
N GLU A 102 -5.73 -3.67 -9.35
CA GLU A 102 -6.41 -4.10 -10.59
C GLU A 102 -5.79 -3.54 -11.86
N GLN A 103 -5.02 -2.45 -11.75
CA GLN A 103 -4.37 -1.73 -12.86
C GLN A 103 -5.38 -1.34 -13.96
N ARG A 104 -6.52 -0.81 -13.53
CA ARG A 104 -7.60 -0.30 -14.37
C ARG A 104 -7.70 1.21 -14.26
#